data_AF-A0A2T3NKH9-F1
#
_entry.id   AF-A0A2T3NKH9-F1
#
_cell.length_a   1.000
_cell.length_b   1.000
_cell.length_c   1.000
_cell.angle_alpha   90.00
_cell.angle_beta   90.00
_cell.angle_gamma   90.00
#
_symmetry.space_group_name_H-M   'P 1'
#
loop_
_entity.id
_entity.type
_entity.pdbx_description
1 polymer ?
#
loop_
_entity_poly.entity_id
_entity_poly.type
_entity_poly.pdbx_seq_one_letter_code
_entity_poly.pdbx_strand_id
1 'polypeptide(L)'
;MISNINMLFLLGHLSLYSQAGSHLEKAADEICLCLEAPYQQAEQSLLQLNGDQGSNDLAKVTRSQDEMMATINAATLCMESFRQLYPDIAKDIALQDKTLRLLETKCPDPLSAQSLPSPSKHIE
;
A
#
# COMPACT_ATOMS: atom_id res chain seq x y z
N MET A 1 41.92 23.78 -45.82
CA MET A 1 41.46 22.38 -45.67
C MET A 1 42.18 21.77 -44.48
N ILE A 2 41.49 21.58 -43.35
CA ILE A 2 41.54 20.40 -42.46
C ILE A 2 40.19 20.42 -41.74
N SER A 3 39.53 19.27 -41.80
CA SER A 3 38.17 18.99 -41.39
C SER A 3 38.18 18.26 -40.04
N ASN A 4 37.16 18.51 -39.21
CA ASN A 4 36.62 17.63 -38.16
C ASN A 4 37.57 17.26 -36.98
N ILE A 5 37.14 16.97 -35.75
CA ILE A 5 36.01 16.15 -35.33
C ILE A 5 35.46 16.65 -33.97
N ASN A 6 34.18 16.98 -34.00
CA ASN A 6 33.14 16.82 -32.97
C ASN A 6 33.56 16.22 -31.61
N MET A 7 33.76 17.08 -30.60
CA MET A 7 33.98 16.70 -29.19
C MET A 7 32.82 17.23 -28.34
N LEU A 8 31.58 16.79 -28.58
CA LEU A 8 30.44 17.29 -27.79
C LEU A 8 29.18 16.41 -27.90
N PHE A 9 29.26 15.11 -27.61
CA PHE A 9 28.04 14.28 -27.56
C PHE A 9 28.18 13.01 -26.70
N LEU A 10 28.56 13.12 -25.42
CA LEU A 10 28.62 11.93 -24.53
C LEU A 10 28.20 12.17 -23.06
N LEU A 11 27.38 13.19 -22.76
CA LEU A 11 26.90 13.44 -21.38
C LEU A 11 25.39 13.76 -21.34
N GLY A 12 24.54 12.91 -21.94
CA GLY A 12 23.11 13.20 -22.10
C GLY A 12 22.11 12.08 -21.79
N HIS A 13 22.52 10.93 -21.23
CA HIS A 13 21.63 9.75 -21.13
C HIS A 13 21.43 9.18 -19.71
N LEU A 14 21.50 9.99 -18.64
CA LEU A 14 21.28 9.51 -17.27
C LEU A 14 19.99 9.99 -16.58
N SER A 15 19.11 10.72 -17.26
CA SER A 15 17.94 11.34 -16.60
C SER A 15 16.61 10.57 -16.65
N LEU A 16 16.55 9.36 -17.24
CA LEU A 16 15.29 8.61 -17.37
C LEU A 16 14.93 7.72 -16.15
N TYR A 17 15.86 7.48 -15.22
CA TYR A 17 15.61 6.58 -14.08
C TYR A 17 14.94 7.25 -12.87
N SER A 18 15.06 8.58 -12.72
CA SER A 18 14.48 9.30 -11.58
C SER A 18 12.96 9.44 -11.64
N GLN A 19 12.36 9.32 -12.83
CA GLN A 19 10.92 9.48 -13.01
C GLN A 19 10.14 8.30 -12.41
N ALA A 20 10.63 7.07 -12.62
CA ALA A 20 9.94 5.85 -12.18
C ALA A 20 9.84 5.77 -10.65
N GLY A 21 10.92 6.10 -9.92
CA GLY A 21 10.90 6.14 -8.46
C GLY A 21 9.89 7.16 -7.92
N SER A 22 9.90 8.38 -8.46
CA SER A 22 8.96 9.44 -8.07
C SER A 22 7.49 9.08 -8.38
N HIS A 23 7.26 8.28 -9.41
CA HIS A 23 5.93 7.86 -9.83
C HIS A 23 5.33 6.80 -8.89
N LEU A 24 6.13 5.79 -8.52
CA LEU A 24 5.73 4.76 -7.55
C LEU A 24 5.50 5.36 -6.16
N GLU A 25 6.37 6.27 -5.73
CA GLU A 25 6.24 6.99 -4.46
C GLU A 25 4.94 7.78 -4.39
N LYS A 26 4.62 8.56 -5.44
CA LYS A 26 3.37 9.31 -5.52
C LYS A 26 2.15 8.38 -5.49
N ALA A 27 2.21 7.27 -6.23
CA ALA A 27 1.13 6.30 -6.24
C ALA A 27 0.89 5.68 -4.85
N ALA A 28 1.96 5.37 -4.14
CA ALA A 28 1.87 4.88 -2.76
C ALA A 28 1.26 5.95 -1.83
N ASP A 29 1.66 7.21 -1.95
CA ASP A 29 1.12 8.30 -1.14
C ASP A 29 -0.39 8.50 -1.36
N GLU A 30 -0.83 8.50 -2.62
CA GLU A 30 -2.26 8.68 -2.94
C GLU A 30 -3.12 7.52 -2.44
N ILE A 31 -2.62 6.28 -2.54
CA ILE A 31 -3.30 5.13 -1.96
C ILE A 31 -3.35 5.25 -0.43
N CYS A 32 -2.25 5.62 0.23
CA CYS A 32 -2.23 5.78 1.68
C CYS A 32 -3.22 6.85 2.15
N LEU A 33 -3.33 7.97 1.42
CA LEU A 33 -4.34 9.01 1.70
C LEU A 33 -5.76 8.47 1.55
N CYS A 34 -6.01 7.60 0.57
CA CYS A 34 -7.32 6.96 0.41
C CYS A 34 -7.65 5.99 1.56
N LEU A 35 -6.63 5.28 2.07
CA LEU A 35 -6.77 4.28 3.13
C LEU A 35 -6.79 4.87 4.54
N GLU A 36 -6.40 6.13 4.73
CA GLU A 36 -6.26 6.76 6.06
C GLU A 36 -7.52 6.63 6.92
N ALA A 37 -8.67 7.11 6.42
CA ALA A 37 -9.91 7.06 7.18
C ALA A 37 -10.42 5.61 7.42
N PRO A 38 -10.45 4.72 6.42
CA PRO A 38 -10.74 3.31 6.64
C PRO A 38 -9.84 2.65 7.70
N TYR A 39 -8.53 2.90 7.66
CA TYR A 39 -7.59 2.30 8.60
C TYR A 39 -7.75 2.84 10.02
N GLN A 40 -8.01 4.14 10.18
CA GLN A 40 -8.36 4.72 11.48
C GLN A 40 -9.62 4.07 12.07
N GLN A 41 -10.65 3.83 11.24
CA GLN A 41 -11.86 3.14 11.67
C GLN A 41 -11.56 1.70 12.09
N ALA A 42 -10.79 0.95 11.29
CA ALA A 42 -10.40 -0.42 11.64
C ALA A 42 -9.62 -0.47 12.96
N GLU A 43 -8.66 0.42 13.20
CA GLU A 43 -7.91 0.48 14.44
C GLU A 43 -8.82 0.71 15.66
N GLN A 44 -9.82 1.58 15.54
CA GLN A 44 -10.81 1.80 16.59
C GLN A 44 -11.67 0.55 16.84
N SER A 45 -12.13 -0.12 15.80
CA SER A 45 -12.90 -1.37 15.93
C SER A 45 -12.07 -2.47 16.60
N LEU A 46 -10.78 -2.57 16.26
CA LEU A 46 -9.85 -3.52 16.88
C LEU A 46 -9.63 -3.22 18.37
N LEU A 47 -9.46 -1.96 18.76
CA LEU A 47 -9.37 -1.57 20.17
C LEU A 47 -10.64 -1.93 20.94
N GLN A 48 -11.82 -1.74 20.34
CA GLN A 48 -13.09 -2.12 20.94
C GLN A 48 -13.26 -3.62 21.13
N LEU A 49 -12.74 -4.45 20.21
CA LEU A 49 -12.73 -5.90 20.32
C LEU A 49 -11.73 -6.38 21.38
N ASN A 50 -10.51 -5.84 21.37
CA ASN A 50 -9.44 -6.27 22.27
C ASN A 50 -9.70 -5.88 23.74
N GLY A 51 -10.35 -4.74 23.99
CA GLY A 51 -10.77 -4.32 25.32
C GLY A 51 -11.91 -5.15 25.92
N ASP A 52 -12.57 -5.97 25.09
CA ASP A 52 -13.84 -6.65 25.43
C ASP A 52 -13.74 -8.18 25.38
N GLN A 53 -12.53 -8.76 25.43
CA GLN A 53 -12.32 -10.21 25.45
C GLN A 53 -13.00 -10.97 26.62
N GLY A 54 -13.79 -10.28 27.47
CA GLY A 54 -14.67 -10.87 28.48
C GLY A 54 -16.16 -10.50 28.39
N SER A 55 -16.62 -9.74 27.39
CA SER A 55 -18.04 -9.37 27.26
C SER A 55 -18.78 -10.34 26.33
N ASN A 56 -19.86 -10.96 26.81
CA ASN A 56 -20.73 -11.83 26.00
C ASN A 56 -21.73 -10.99 25.16
N ASP A 57 -21.30 -9.80 24.72
CA ASP A 57 -22.16 -8.82 24.06
C ASP A 57 -22.12 -9.01 22.54
N LEU A 58 -22.97 -9.92 22.08
CA LEU A 58 -23.13 -10.26 20.67
C LEU A 58 -23.40 -9.01 19.79
N ALA A 59 -24.07 -7.98 20.32
CA ALA A 59 -24.34 -6.76 19.56
C ALA A 59 -23.05 -5.99 19.22
N LYS A 60 -22.06 -6.02 20.11
CA LYS A 60 -20.76 -5.37 19.91
C LYS A 60 -19.88 -6.15 18.94
N VAL A 61 -19.93 -7.48 18.99
CA VAL A 61 -19.25 -8.36 18.03
C VAL A 61 -19.80 -8.15 16.61
N THR A 62 -21.12 -8.10 16.44
CA THR A 62 -21.73 -7.83 15.13
C THR A 62 -21.35 -6.46 14.59
N ARG A 63 -21.41 -5.41 15.42
CA ARG A 63 -21.00 -4.05 15.01
C ARG A 63 -19.55 -3.99 14.54
N SER A 64 -18.66 -4.66 15.26
CA SER A 64 -17.23 -4.68 14.90
C SER A 64 -16.99 -5.41 13.57
N GLN A 65 -17.77 -6.44 13.27
CA GLN A 65 -17.73 -7.11 11.96
C GLN A 65 -18.25 -6.20 10.84
N ASP A 66 -19.34 -5.46 11.06
CA ASP A 66 -19.87 -4.50 10.08
C ASP A 66 -18.85 -3.40 9.77
N GLU A 67 -18.16 -2.88 10.79
CA GLU A 67 -17.11 -1.87 10.63
C GLU A 67 -15.88 -2.42 9.89
N MET A 68 -15.51 -3.68 10.14
CA MET A 68 -14.43 -4.34 9.41
C MET A 68 -14.80 -4.55 7.92
N MET A 69 -16.03 -4.95 7.64
CA MET A 69 -16.53 -5.08 6.26
C MET A 69 -16.57 -3.72 5.53
N ALA A 70 -16.97 -2.65 6.22
CA ALA A 70 -16.92 -1.30 5.68
C ALA A 70 -15.49 -0.90 5.31
N THR A 71 -14.51 -1.24 6.16
CA THR A 71 -13.09 -0.98 5.90
C THR A 71 -12.59 -1.74 4.66
N ILE A 72 -12.92 -3.02 4.54
CA ILE A 72 -12.56 -3.85 3.37
C ILE A 72 -13.14 -3.27 2.08
N ASN A 73 -14.40 -2.84 2.12
CA ASN A 73 -15.05 -2.24 0.95
C ASN A 73 -14.39 -0.93 0.54
N ALA A 74 -14.08 -0.05 1.51
CA ALA A 74 -13.39 1.20 1.23
C ALA A 74 -11.97 0.96 0.68
N ALA A 75 -11.22 0.01 1.23
CA ALA A 75 -9.91 -0.37 0.72
C ALA A 75 -9.99 -0.92 -0.72
N THR A 76 -11.03 -1.69 -1.04
CA THR A 76 -11.29 -2.18 -2.40
C THR A 76 -11.51 -1.03 -3.38
N LEU A 77 -12.32 -0.04 -3.02
CA LEU A 77 -12.56 1.15 -3.84
C LEU A 77 -11.29 1.99 -4.04
N CYS A 78 -10.43 2.09 -3.03
CA CYS A 78 -9.12 2.72 -3.15
C CYS A 78 -8.24 1.99 -4.19
N MET A 79 -8.21 0.66 -4.14
CA MET A 79 -7.43 -0.15 -5.10
C MET A 79 -8.01 -0.08 -6.52
N GLU A 80 -9.33 -0.04 -6.67
CA GLU A 80 -9.98 0.11 -7.98
C GLU A 80 -9.66 1.48 -8.61
N SER A 81 -9.75 2.54 -7.81
CA SER A 81 -9.39 3.90 -8.24
C SER A 81 -7.92 4.00 -8.63
N PHE A 82 -7.04 3.35 -7.87
CA PHE A 82 -5.62 3.25 -8.18
C PHE A 82 -5.37 2.64 -9.57
N ARG A 83 -6.05 1.53 -9.92
CA ARG A 83 -5.88 0.89 -11.24
C ARG A 83 -6.26 1.81 -12.40
N GLN A 84 -7.17 2.77 -12.17
CA GLN A 84 -7.57 3.76 -13.17
C GLN A 84 -6.57 4.91 -13.28
N LEU A 85 -6.05 5.39 -12.14
CA LEU A 85 -5.11 6.51 -12.07
C LEU A 85 -3.69 6.13 -12.52
N TYR A 86 -3.30 4.87 -12.29
CA TYR A 86 -1.96 4.33 -12.56
C TYR A 86 -2.00 3.06 -13.43
N PRO A 87 -2.50 3.15 -14.68
CA PRO A 87 -2.76 1.98 -15.52
C PRO A 87 -1.48 1.26 -15.98
N ASP A 88 -0.34 1.95 -15.99
CA ASP A 88 0.97 1.41 -16.27
C ASP A 88 1.48 0.56 -15.09
N ILE A 89 1.34 1.05 -13.86
CA ILE A 89 1.63 0.25 -12.65
C ILE A 89 0.69 -0.96 -12.60
N ALA A 90 -0.62 -0.77 -12.82
CA ALA A 90 -1.61 -1.84 -12.74
C ALA A 90 -1.42 -2.98 -13.76
N LYS A 91 -0.66 -2.76 -14.84
CA LYS A 91 -0.36 -3.78 -15.87
C LYS A 91 0.98 -4.48 -15.65
N ASP A 92 1.84 -3.95 -14.79
CA ASP A 92 3.17 -4.49 -14.53
C ASP A 92 3.23 -5.07 -13.11
N ILE A 93 3.46 -6.37 -13.01
CA ILE A 93 3.52 -7.10 -11.73
C ILE A 93 4.69 -6.61 -10.88
N ALA A 94 5.83 -6.26 -11.49
CA ALA A 94 7.00 -5.78 -10.75
C ALA A 94 6.80 -4.36 -10.22
N LEU A 95 6.07 -3.50 -10.94
CA LEU A 95 5.70 -2.18 -10.43
C LEU A 95 4.63 -2.27 -9.34
N GLN A 96 3.68 -3.20 -9.46
CA GLN A 96 2.72 -3.51 -8.40
C GLN A 96 3.40 -3.97 -7.12
N ASP A 97 4.33 -4.93 -7.20
CA ASP A 97 5.08 -5.42 -6.03
C ASP A 97 5.86 -4.29 -5.33
N LYS A 98 6.53 -3.43 -6.12
CA LYS A 98 7.24 -2.27 -5.56
C LYS A 98 6.30 -1.27 -4.89
N THR A 99 5.15 -0.99 -5.51
CA THR A 99 4.15 -0.08 -4.92
C THR A 99 3.61 -0.67 -3.63
N LEU A 100 3.29 -1.97 -3.59
CA LEU A 100 2.80 -2.65 -2.40
C LEU A 100 3.82 -2.59 -1.24
N ARG A 101 5.10 -2.84 -1.51
CA ARG A 101 6.17 -2.70 -0.49
C ARG A 101 6.28 -1.28 0.07
N LEU A 102 6.08 -0.27 -0.78
CA LEU A 102 6.04 1.13 -0.33
C LEU A 102 4.83 1.37 0.57
N LEU A 103 3.65 0.83 0.24
CA LEU A 103 2.46 0.92 1.07
C LEU A 103 2.65 0.29 2.44
N GLU A 104 3.20 -0.93 2.49
CA GLU A 104 3.50 -1.63 3.75
C GLU A 104 4.35 -0.78 4.71
N THR A 105 5.24 0.05 4.15
CA THR A 105 6.11 0.94 4.93
C THR A 105 5.42 2.25 5.30
N LYS A 106 4.64 2.83 4.39
CA LYS A 106 4.05 4.18 4.55
C LYS A 106 2.73 4.18 5.31
N CYS A 107 1.88 3.20 5.07
CA CYS A 107 0.57 3.07 5.68
C CYS A 107 0.30 1.57 5.95
N PRO A 108 0.86 1.03 7.04
CA PRO A 108 0.70 -0.39 7.36
C PRO A 108 -0.76 -0.74 7.59
N ASP A 109 -1.18 -1.92 7.10
CA ASP A 109 -2.53 -2.43 7.31
C ASP A 109 -2.74 -2.72 8.81
N PRO A 110 -3.71 -2.08 9.49
CA PRO A 110 -3.97 -2.29 10.92
C PRO A 110 -4.36 -3.73 11.26
N LEU A 111 -4.87 -4.50 10.29
CA LEU A 111 -5.17 -5.93 10.45
C LEU A 111 -3.91 -6.80 10.38
N SER A 112 -2.92 -6.39 9.58
CA SER A 112 -1.64 -7.10 9.44
C SER A 112 -0.74 -6.97 10.67
N ALA A 113 -0.80 -5.83 11.37
CA ALA A 113 -0.04 -5.59 12.60
C ALA A 113 -0.45 -6.53 13.77
N GLN A 114 -1.61 -7.19 13.65
CA GLN A 114 -2.13 -8.11 14.66
C GLN A 114 -2.00 -9.59 14.29
N SER A 115 -1.24 -9.94 13.24
CA SER A 115 -0.89 -11.34 13.02
C SER A 115 0.00 -11.85 14.17
N LEU A 116 -0.59 -12.72 14.99
CA LEU A 116 -0.03 -13.82 15.77
C LEU A 116 1.34 -14.33 15.27
N PRO A 117 2.19 -14.90 16.16
CA PRO A 117 3.60 -15.20 15.89
C PRO A 117 3.83 -15.83 14.52
N SER A 118 4.81 -15.27 13.81
CA SER A 118 5.44 -15.84 12.63
C SER A 118 5.49 -17.36 12.72
N PRO A 119 5.13 -18.13 11.67
CA PRO A 119 5.29 -19.58 11.70
C PRO A 119 6.75 -19.86 12.02
N SER A 120 6.96 -20.38 13.24
CA SER A 120 8.24 -20.93 13.65
C SER A 120 8.63 -21.93 12.58
N LYS A 121 9.85 -21.79 12.05
CA LYS A 121 10.43 -22.79 11.17
C LYS A 121 10.33 -24.16 11.86
N HIS A 122 9.33 -24.96 11.49
CA HIS A 122 9.42 -26.40 11.65
C HIS A 122 10.37 -26.86 10.54
N ILE A 123 11.66 -26.90 10.91
CA ILE A 123 12.66 -27.70 10.22
C ILE A 123 12.35 -29.13 10.64
N GLU A 124 11.77 -29.90 9.72
CA GLU A 124 12.01 -31.35 9.68
C GLU A 124 13.38 -31.63 9.06
#